data_AF-A0A329VPG7-F1
#
_entry.id   AF-A0A329VPG7-F1
#
_cell.length_a   1.000
_cell.length_b   1.000
_cell.length_c   1.000
_cell.angle_alpha   90.00
_cell.angle_beta   90.00
_cell.angle_gamma   90.00
#
_symmetry.space_group_name_H-M   'P 1'
#
loop_
_entity.id
_entity.type
_entity.pdbx_description
1 polymer ?
#
loop_
_entity_poly.entity_id
_entity_poly.type
_entity_poly.pdbx_seq_one_letter_code
_entity_poly.pdbx_strand_id
1 'polypeptide(L)'
;MGGISILNVIIAAVLIVLIYAFVIVPWKSTSKKASEKGWPIGLGATLIILSYIIISYLLATASFVLGVPEIEGVAGIIVVLIINAIAWFLINFLIGLLPDRIEKKKCKYCSELIIHDAVKCKHCGSNLSDKDSIS
;
A
#
# COMPACT_ATOMS: atom_id res chain seq x y z
N MET A 1 -19.94 -25.60 27.97
CA MET A 1 -20.47 -24.56 27.06
C MET A 1 -19.67 -23.30 27.28
N GLY A 2 -18.66 -23.04 26.44
CA GLY A 2 -17.83 -21.83 26.55
C GLY A 2 -18.59 -20.64 25.98
N GLY A 3 -19.12 -19.79 26.85
CA GLY A 3 -19.74 -18.53 26.44
C GLY A 3 -18.69 -17.59 25.87
N ILE A 4 -18.98 -16.94 24.75
CA ILE A 4 -18.14 -15.88 24.20
C ILE A 4 -18.22 -14.72 25.20
N SER A 5 -17.13 -14.46 25.92
CA SER A 5 -17.04 -13.34 26.85
C SER A 5 -17.30 -12.03 26.12
N ILE A 6 -18.14 -11.17 26.69
CA ILE A 6 -18.48 -9.83 26.18
C ILE A 6 -17.20 -9.03 25.88
N LEU A 7 -16.15 -9.24 26.67
CA LEU A 7 -14.82 -8.66 26.48
C LEU A 7 -14.20 -9.01 25.11
N ASN A 8 -14.35 -10.25 24.64
CA ASN A 8 -13.83 -10.70 23.34
C ASN A 8 -14.57 -10.04 22.18
N VAL A 9 -15.87 -9.78 22.34
CA VAL A 9 -16.69 -9.08 21.33
C VAL A 9 -16.25 -7.62 21.21
N ILE A 10 -15.99 -6.97 22.34
CA ILE A 10 -15.51 -5.58 22.36
C ILE A 10 -14.12 -5.47 21.74
N ILE A 11 -13.20 -6.38 22.07
CA ILE A 11 -11.85 -6.41 21.50
C ILE A 11 -11.93 -6.62 19.98
N ALA A 12 -12.75 -7.55 19.51
CA ALA A 12 -12.95 -7.78 18.08
C ALA A 12 -13.50 -6.54 17.36
N ALA A 13 -14.49 -5.86 17.96
CA ALA A 13 -15.05 -4.63 17.40
C ALA A 13 -14.01 -3.50 17.30
N VAL A 14 -13.19 -3.31 18.33
CA VAL A 14 -12.11 -2.30 18.33
C VAL A 14 -11.06 -2.63 17.27
N LEU A 15 -10.66 -3.90 17.14
CA LEU A 15 -9.73 -4.34 16.10
C LEU A 15 -10.28 -4.08 14.70
N ILE A 16 -11.55 -4.36 14.46
CA ILE A 16 -12.21 -4.08 13.17
C ILE A 16 -12.18 -2.58 12.86
N VAL A 17 -12.51 -1.73 13.84
CA VAL A 17 -12.49 -0.27 13.66
C VAL A 17 -11.06 0.24 13.39
N LEU A 18 -10.06 -0.28 14.11
CA LEU A 18 -8.66 0.08 13.87
C LEU A 18 -8.20 -0.36 12.48
N ILE A 19 -8.53 -1.59 12.06
CA ILE A 19 -8.24 -2.05 10.69
C ILE A 19 -8.91 -1.13 9.67
N TYR A 20 -10.18 -0.75 9.87
CA TYR A 20 -10.89 0.14 8.96
C TYR A 20 -10.23 1.53 8.89
N ALA A 21 -9.85 2.10 10.04
CA ALA A 21 -9.22 3.40 10.13
C ALA A 21 -7.81 3.42 9.53
N PHE A 22 -7.01 2.37 9.75
CA PHE A 22 -5.62 2.33 9.29
C PHE A 22 -5.45 1.78 7.88
N VAL A 23 -6.34 0.91 7.39
CA VAL A 23 -6.24 0.33 6.05
C VAL A 23 -7.03 1.15 5.02
N ILE A 24 -8.26 1.52 5.33
CA ILE A 24 -9.19 2.06 4.31
C ILE A 24 -9.07 3.58 4.16
N VAL A 25 -8.89 4.31 5.27
CA VAL A 25 -8.76 5.78 5.22
C VAL A 25 -7.51 6.23 4.46
N PRO A 26 -6.31 5.63 4.67
CA PRO A 26 -5.12 6.04 3.92
C PRO A 26 -5.16 5.63 2.45
N TRP A 27 -5.85 4.54 2.10
CA TRP A 27 -6.02 4.10 0.71
C TRP A 27 -6.72 5.18 -0.13
N LYS A 28 -7.77 5.81 0.40
CA LYS A 28 -8.49 6.86 -0.33
C LYS A 28 -7.57 8.02 -0.72
N SER A 29 -6.58 8.34 0.11
CA SER A 29 -5.60 9.41 -0.15
C SER A 29 -4.54 9.01 -1.19
N THR A 30 -4.02 7.78 -1.12
CA THR A 30 -2.97 7.29 -2.01
C THR A 30 -3.49 6.95 -3.42
N SER A 31 -4.76 6.57 -3.56
CA SER A 31 -5.37 6.24 -4.86
C SER A 31 -5.39 7.40 -5.86
N LYS A 32 -5.65 8.63 -5.40
CA LYS A 32 -5.72 9.81 -6.29
C LYS A 32 -4.37 10.13 -6.91
N LYS A 33 -3.29 10.11 -6.11
CA LYS A 33 -1.93 10.41 -6.56
C LYS A 33 -1.38 9.33 -7.50
N ALA A 34 -1.84 8.10 -7.32
CA ALA A 34 -1.37 6.99 -8.12
C ALA A 34 -2.13 6.91 -9.48
N SER A 35 -3.41 7.28 -9.52
CA SER A 35 -4.18 7.41 -10.76
C SER A 35 -3.59 8.42 -11.76
N GLU A 36 -2.92 9.47 -11.30
CA GLU A 36 -2.25 10.44 -12.18
C GLU A 36 -0.95 9.90 -12.81
N LYS A 37 -0.35 8.86 -12.24
CA LYS A 37 0.93 8.29 -12.68
C LYS A 37 0.81 7.05 -13.57
N GLY A 38 -0.41 6.63 -13.90
CA GLY A 38 -0.65 5.52 -14.84
C GLY A 38 -0.15 4.14 -14.39
N TRP A 39 0.20 3.98 -13.11
CA TRP A 39 0.61 2.68 -12.57
C TRP A 39 -0.61 1.75 -12.44
N PRO A 40 -0.49 0.44 -12.73
CA PRO A 40 -1.53 -0.55 -12.46
C PRO A 40 -1.61 -0.85 -10.95
N ILE A 41 -2.14 0.11 -10.19
CA ILE A 41 -2.18 0.09 -8.71
C ILE A 41 -3.12 -0.99 -8.18
N GLY A 42 -4.02 -1.52 -9.03
CA GLY A 42 -5.02 -2.50 -8.62
C GLY A 42 -4.45 -3.85 -8.19
N LEU A 43 -3.40 -4.36 -8.85
CA LEU A 43 -2.89 -5.70 -8.59
C LEU A 43 -1.81 -5.71 -7.50
N GLY A 44 -0.86 -4.77 -7.54
CA GLY A 44 0.23 -4.70 -6.57
C GLY A 44 -0.25 -4.43 -5.15
N ALA A 45 -1.12 -3.43 -4.96
CA ALA A 45 -1.64 -3.10 -3.62
C ALA A 45 -2.53 -4.22 -3.06
N THR A 46 -3.35 -4.85 -3.91
CA THR A 46 -4.21 -5.96 -3.49
C THR A 46 -3.38 -7.17 -3.07
N LEU A 47 -2.33 -7.52 -3.82
CA LEU A 47 -1.42 -8.62 -3.44
C LEU A 47 -0.68 -8.35 -2.14
N ILE A 48 -0.24 -7.11 -1.90
CA ILE A 48 0.42 -6.72 -0.65
C ILE A 48 -0.55 -6.89 0.53
N ILE A 49 -1.79 -6.42 0.41
CA ILE A 49 -2.81 -6.54 1.47
C ILE A 49 -3.18 -8.01 1.72
N LEU A 50 -3.38 -8.79 0.65
CA LEU A 50 -3.69 -10.22 0.75
C LEU A 50 -2.53 -10.98 1.40
N SER A 51 -1.28 -10.67 1.03
CA SER A 51 -0.10 -11.26 1.66
C SER A 51 0.00 -10.93 3.15
N TYR A 52 -0.32 -9.68 3.54
CA TYR A 52 -0.30 -9.25 4.94
C TYR A 52 -1.37 -9.97 5.78
N ILE A 53 -2.57 -10.15 5.23
CA ILE A 53 -3.66 -10.91 5.87
C ILE A 53 -3.24 -12.38 6.06
N ILE A 54 -2.69 -13.01 5.01
CA ILE A 54 -2.22 -14.41 5.06
C ILE A 54 -1.10 -14.58 6.09
N ILE A 55 -0.10 -13.69 6.07
CA ILE A 55 1.03 -13.73 7.01
C ILE A 55 0.56 -13.55 8.45
N SER A 56 -0.35 -12.60 8.70
CA SER A 56 -0.91 -12.38 10.04
C SER A 56 -1.68 -13.61 10.55
N TYR A 57 -2.45 -14.26 9.67
CA TYR A 57 -3.17 -15.49 10.02
C TYR A 57 -2.22 -16.68 10.28
N LEU A 58 -1.17 -16.83 9.47
CA LEU A 58 -0.14 -17.86 9.67
C LEU A 58 0.63 -17.64 10.98
N LEU A 59 0.99 -16.40 11.32
CA LEU A 59 1.65 -16.08 12.59
C LEU A 59 0.75 -16.36 13.81
N ALA A 60 -0.55 -16.05 13.71
CA ALA A 60 -1.51 -16.33 14.77
C ALA A 60 -1.68 -17.84 14.99
N THR A 61 -1.75 -18.62 13.91
CA THR A 61 -1.89 -20.09 13.98
C THR A 61 -0.59 -20.79 14.38
N ALA A 62 0.58 -20.33 13.91
CA ALA A 62 1.88 -20.88 14.30
C ALA A 62 2.16 -20.69 15.80
N SER A 63 1.76 -19.54 16.36
CA SER A 63 1.87 -19.27 17.80
C SER A 63 1.04 -20.23 18.64
N PHE A 64 -0.09 -20.71 18.10
CA PHE A 64 -0.94 -21.70 18.75
C PHE A 64 -0.34 -23.12 18.71
N VAL A 65 0.38 -23.46 17.64
CA VAL A 65 0.96 -24.80 17.43
C VAL A 65 2.30 -24.97 18.15
N LEU A 66 3.12 -23.93 18.23
CA LEU A 66 4.48 -24.01 18.80
C LEU A 66 4.51 -23.95 20.34
N GLY A 67 3.35 -23.86 21.01
CA GLY A 67 3.29 -23.89 22.47
C GLY A 67 4.19 -22.84 23.12
N VAL A 68 4.28 -21.65 22.53
CA VAL A 68 5.01 -20.53 23.15
C VAL A 68 4.32 -20.25 24.48
N PRO A 69 5.04 -20.33 25.61
CA PRO A 69 4.44 -20.19 26.93
C PRO A 69 3.66 -18.89 26.99
N GLU A 70 2.44 -18.98 27.51
CA GLU A 70 1.48 -17.88 27.67
C GLU A 70 2.19 -16.61 28.09
N ILE A 71 2.39 -15.71 27.12
CA ILE A 71 2.50 -14.29 27.43
C ILE A 71 1.09 -13.95 27.89
N GLU A 72 0.82 -14.12 29.18
CA GLU A 72 -0.52 -13.98 29.73
C GLU A 72 -1.10 -12.62 29.35
N GLY A 73 -2.13 -12.66 28.51
CA GLY A 73 -3.05 -11.55 28.31
C GLY A 73 -2.69 -10.53 27.24
N VAL A 74 -3.31 -9.36 27.44
CA VAL A 74 -3.44 -8.22 26.52
C VAL A 74 -2.08 -7.72 26.01
N ALA A 75 -1.00 -7.98 26.74
CA ALA A 75 0.37 -7.56 26.39
C ALA A 75 0.86 -8.15 25.06
N GLY A 76 0.61 -9.42 24.76
CA GLY A 76 1.03 -10.04 23.50
C GLY A 76 0.34 -9.41 22.28
N ILE A 77 -0.96 -9.13 22.40
CA ILE A 77 -1.74 -8.49 21.34
C ILE A 77 -1.25 -7.05 21.10
N ILE A 78 -0.99 -6.30 22.16
CA ILE A 78 -0.47 -4.92 22.07
C ILE A 78 0.86 -4.89 21.31
N VAL A 79 1.78 -5.81 21.62
CA VAL A 79 3.09 -5.87 20.95
C VAL A 79 2.93 -6.13 19.45
N VAL A 80 2.08 -7.09 19.05
CA VAL A 80 1.82 -7.39 17.64
C VAL A 80 1.20 -6.19 16.91
N LEU A 81 0.26 -5.48 17.55
CA LEU A 81 -0.36 -4.28 16.98
C LEU A 81 0.64 -3.15 16.80
N ILE A 82 1.53 -2.93 17.77
CA ILE A 82 2.57 -1.89 17.69
C ILE A 82 3.55 -2.20 16.56
N ILE A 83 4.03 -3.45 16.45
CA ILE A 83 4.96 -3.85 15.38
C ILE A 83 4.32 -3.63 14.00
N ASN A 84 3.06 -4.02 13.84
CA ASN A 84 2.33 -3.82 12.58
C ASN A 84 2.11 -2.34 12.25
N ALA A 85 1.76 -1.51 13.26
CA ALA A 85 1.61 -0.07 13.07
C ALA A 85 2.92 0.60 12.66
N ILE A 86 4.03 0.22 13.30
CA ILE A 86 5.37 0.72 12.96
C ILE A 86 5.76 0.29 11.55
N ALA A 87 5.58 -0.98 11.19
CA ALA A 87 5.89 -1.48 9.85
C ALA A 87 5.10 -0.73 8.77
N TRP A 88 3.80 -0.51 8.99
CA TRP A 88 2.94 0.27 8.09
C TRP A 88 3.41 1.73 7.96
N PHE A 89 3.79 2.35 9.07
CA PHE A 89 4.29 3.72 9.08
C PHE A 89 5.59 3.85 8.29
N LEU A 90 6.54 2.93 8.52
CA LEU A 90 7.82 2.90 7.81
C LEU A 90 7.65 2.69 6.31
N ILE A 91 6.75 1.79 5.88
CA ILE A 91 6.48 1.57 4.45
C ILE A 91 5.93 2.84 3.78
N ASN A 92 4.95 3.49 4.38
CA ASN A 92 4.39 4.73 3.82
C ASN A 92 5.40 5.87 3.80
N PHE A 93 6.19 5.99 4.86
CA PHE A 93 7.27 6.96 4.94
C PHE A 93 8.31 6.72 3.83
N LEU A 94 8.69 5.46 3.60
CA LEU A 94 9.63 5.07 2.55
C LEU A 94 9.07 5.40 1.15
N ILE A 95 7.80 5.09 0.87
CA ILE A 95 7.13 5.43 -0.40
C ILE A 95 7.14 6.96 -0.63
N GLY A 96 6.94 7.75 0.43
CA GLY A 96 7.01 9.22 0.35
C GLY A 96 8.41 9.76 0.08
N LEU A 97 9.45 8.99 0.40
CA LEU A 97 10.85 9.34 0.18
C LEU A 97 11.37 8.95 -1.21
N LEU A 98 10.66 8.14 -1.99
CA LEU A 98 11.05 7.86 -3.38
C LEU A 98 10.87 9.14 -4.21
N PRO A 99 11.97 9.73 -4.73
CA PRO A 99 11.86 10.91 -5.58
C PRO A 99 11.25 10.49 -6.92
N ASP A 100 10.05 10.97 -7.19
CA ASP A 100 9.33 10.75 -8.44
C ASP A 100 9.94 11.62 -9.54
N ARG A 101 11.15 11.25 -9.99
CA ARG A 101 11.83 11.94 -11.10
C ARG A 101 11.28 11.44 -12.44
N ILE A 102 9.99 11.65 -12.66
CA ILE A 102 9.42 11.60 -14.01
C ILE A 102 9.61 12.99 -14.59
N GLU A 103 10.72 13.18 -15.29
CA GLU A 103 10.96 14.42 -16.04
C GLU A 103 9.84 14.58 -17.09
N LYS A 104 9.27 15.77 -17.17
CA LYS A 104 8.22 16.11 -18.15
C LYS A 104 8.85 17.03 -19.19
N LYS A 105 8.64 16.73 -20.47
CA LYS A 105 9.02 17.60 -21.59
C LYS A 105 7.78 18.09 -22.33
N LYS A 106 7.89 19.16 -23.11
CA LYS A 106 6.79 19.58 -24.01
C LYS A 106 6.91 18.85 -25.34
N CYS A 107 5.78 18.41 -25.88
CA CYS A 107 5.71 17.84 -27.21
C CYS A 107 6.10 18.90 -28.25
N LYS A 108 7.03 18.58 -29.16
CA LYS A 108 7.48 19.52 -30.21
C LYS A 108 6.38 19.89 -31.21
N TYR A 109 5.35 19.05 -31.36
CA TYR A 109 4.31 19.20 -32.39
C TYR A 109 3.07 19.94 -31.91
N CYS A 110 2.61 19.65 -30.68
CA CYS A 110 1.39 20.22 -30.13
C CYS A 110 1.59 21.02 -28.83
N SER A 111 2.84 21.13 -28.34
CA SER A 111 3.20 21.82 -27.09
C SER A 111 2.61 21.25 -25.79
N GLU A 112 1.91 20.12 -25.85
CA GLU A 112 1.36 19.42 -24.68
C GLU A 112 2.47 18.89 -23.74
N LEU A 113 2.24 18.87 -22.43
CA LEU A 113 3.17 18.25 -21.49
C LEU A 113 3.12 16.72 -21.61
N ILE A 114 4.27 16.11 -21.85
CA ILE A 114 4.47 14.67 -22.01
C ILE A 114 5.57 14.17 -21.06
N ILE A 115 5.55 12.87 -20.77
CA ILE A 115 6.65 12.21 -20.04
C ILE A 115 7.90 12.26 -20.93
N HIS A 116 9.07 12.52 -20.33
CA HIS A 116 10.34 12.65 -21.07
C HIS A 116 10.62 11.43 -21.96
N ASP A 117 10.30 10.23 -21.46
CA ASP A 117 10.54 8.96 -22.15
C ASP A 117 9.35 8.49 -23.00
N ALA A 118 8.37 9.36 -23.27
CA ALA A 118 7.24 9.02 -24.12
C ALA A 118 7.67 8.89 -25.59
N VAL A 119 7.48 7.71 -26.19
CA VAL A 119 7.74 7.43 -27.61
C VAL A 119 6.66 8.05 -28.52
N LYS A 120 5.44 8.29 -28.00
CA LYS A 120 4.31 8.84 -28.78
C LYS A 120 3.49 9.81 -27.96
N CYS A 121 3.09 10.93 -28.57
CA CYS A 121 2.21 11.89 -27.91
C CYS A 121 0.76 11.36 -27.89
N LYS A 122 0.11 11.37 -26.72
CA LYS A 122 -1.31 10.96 -26.59
C LYS A 122 -2.28 11.95 -27.23
N HIS A 123 -1.90 13.22 -27.34
CA HIS A 123 -2.78 14.27 -27.85
C HIS A 123 -2.75 14.35 -29.38
N CYS A 124 -1.56 14.48 -29.99
CA CYS A 124 -1.43 14.62 -31.44
C CYS A 124 -1.08 13.32 -32.17
N GLY A 125 -0.72 12.25 -31.45
CA GLY A 125 -0.33 10.97 -32.05
C GLY A 125 1.05 10.98 -32.71
N SER A 126 1.79 12.09 -32.70
CA SER A 126 3.13 12.18 -33.28
C SER A 126 4.12 11.27 -32.56
N ASN A 127 5.04 10.67 -33.32
CA ASN A 127 6.15 9.89 -32.80
C ASN A 127 7.22 10.85 -32.27
N LEU A 128 7.74 10.57 -31.09
CA LEU A 128 8.67 11.42 -30.35
C LEU A 128 10.04 10.75 -30.18
N SER A 129 10.27 9.64 -30.89
CA SER A 129 11.53 8.90 -30.88
C SER A 129 12.69 9.84 -31.25
N ASP A 130 13.73 9.86 -30.42
CA ASP A 130 14.84 10.83 -30.43
C ASP A 130 15.79 10.71 -31.64
N LYS A 131 15.34 10.17 -32.78
CA LYS A 131 16.12 10.08 -34.02
C LYS A 131 16.17 11.37 -34.83
N ASP A 132 15.45 12.41 -34.43
CA ASP A 132 15.31 13.67 -35.19
C ASP A 132 16.17 14.83 -34.63
N SER A 133 17.22 14.57 -33.85
CA SER A 133 18.16 15.60 -33.37
C SER A 133 19.50 15.65 -34.12
N ILE A 134 19.66 14.89 -35.22
CA ILE A 134 20.83 14.98 -36.10
C ILE A 134 20.36 14.92 -37.57
N SER A 135 20.03 16.09 -38.13
CA SER A 135 20.16 16.42 -39.55
C SER A 135 19.93 17.91 -39.76
#